data_AF-X1UJX1-F1
#
_entry.id   AF-X1UJX1-F1
#
_cell.length_a   1.000
_cell.length_b   1.000
_cell.length_c   1.000
_cell.angle_alpha   90.00
_cell.angle_beta   90.00
_cell.angle_gamma   90.00
#
_symmetry.space_group_name_H-M   'P 1'
#
loop_
_entity.id
_entity.type
_entity.pdbx_description
1 polymer ?
#
loop_
_entity_poly.entity_id
_entity_poly.type
_entity_poly.pdbx_seq_one_letter_code
_entity_poly.pdbx_strand_id
1 'polypeptide(L)'
;MKKMRFSVDTLGCKINQSESDFIVKELFEKGLEPVSWSERPDFCIINTCTVTSRSDRKARQIIRKIKSQNKNSKIVVTGCFVVFNKKFLQDCDIDFMVENKDKNKIPDLIGRMTAGRK
;
A
#
# COMPACT_ATOMS: atom_id res chain seq x y z
N MET A 1 -16.49 -7.16 16.75
CA MET A 1 -15.04 -7.19 16.42
C MET A 1 -14.79 -6.15 15.34
N LYS A 2 -13.81 -5.24 15.51
CA LYS A 2 -13.52 -4.20 14.52
C LYS A 2 -12.77 -4.82 13.34
N LYS A 3 -13.33 -4.76 12.13
CA LYS A 3 -12.62 -5.19 10.91
C LYS A 3 -11.45 -4.23 10.66
N MET A 4 -10.31 -4.79 10.28
CA MET A 4 -9.16 -3.98 9.83
C MET A 4 -9.48 -3.38 8.48
N ARG A 5 -9.09 -2.13 8.27
CA ARG A 5 -9.44 -1.36 7.08
C ARG A 5 -8.22 -1.16 6.20
N PHE A 6 -8.38 -1.22 4.89
CA PHE A 6 -7.28 -1.02 3.96
C PHE A 6 -7.65 -0.09 2.79
N SER A 7 -6.66 0.60 2.24
CA SER A 7 -6.81 1.36 0.99
C SER A 7 -5.75 0.91 -0.02
N VAL A 8 -6.11 0.93 -1.30
CA VAL A 8 -5.17 0.63 -2.41
C VAL A 8 -5.15 1.81 -3.37
N ASP A 9 -4.02 2.51 -3.43
CA ASP A 9 -3.76 3.61 -4.35
C ASP A 9 -2.92 3.11 -5.54
N THR A 10 -3.57 3.04 -6.70
CA THR A 10 -2.92 2.60 -7.94
C THR A 10 -2.43 3.82 -8.73
N LEU A 11 -1.11 3.88 -8.98
CA LEU A 11 -0.46 4.97 -9.70
C LEU A 11 0.35 4.40 -10.88
N GLY A 12 -0.29 4.21 -12.03
CA GLY A 12 0.40 3.62 -13.18
C GLY A 12 -0.48 3.26 -14.37
N CYS A 13 -0.04 2.24 -15.13
CA CYS A 13 -0.70 1.75 -16.33
C CYS A 13 -1.83 0.73 -16.02
N LYS A 14 -2.53 0.26 -17.06
CA LYS A 14 -3.62 -0.73 -16.94
C LYS A 14 -3.21 -2.04 -16.23
N ILE A 15 -1.94 -2.45 -16.35
CA ILE A 15 -1.43 -3.65 -15.68
C ILE A 15 -1.49 -3.48 -14.16
N ASN A 16 -1.12 -2.30 -13.64
CA ASN A 16 -1.19 -2.01 -12.21
C ASN A 16 -2.62 -2.05 -11.68
N GLN A 17 -3.62 -1.71 -12.50
CA GLN A 17 -5.02 -1.78 -12.09
C GLN A 17 -5.42 -3.23 -11.82
N SER A 18 -5.14 -4.14 -12.75
CA SER A 18 -5.43 -5.57 -12.57
C SER A 18 -4.71 -6.18 -11.37
N GLU A 19 -3.46 -5.78 -11.11
CA GLU A 19 -2.71 -6.22 -9.93
C GLU A 19 -3.32 -5.69 -8.63
N SER A 20 -3.79 -4.45 -8.64
CA SER A 20 -4.39 -3.82 -7.47
C SER A 20 -5.75 -4.44 -7.18
N ASP A 21 -6.54 -4.76 -8.22
CA ASP A 21 -7.81 -5.48 -8.08
C ASP A 21 -7.59 -6.87 -7.46
N PHE A 22 -6.51 -7.58 -7.84
CA PHE A 22 -6.12 -8.83 -7.19
C PHE A 22 -5.81 -8.65 -5.70
N ILE A 23 -5.01 -7.64 -5.34
CA ILE A 23 -4.68 -7.34 -3.93
C ILE A 23 -5.95 -6.99 -3.15
N VAL A 24 -6.85 -6.18 -3.72
CA VAL A 24 -8.12 -5.81 -3.08
C VAL A 24 -8.96 -7.04 -2.81
N LYS A 25 -9.11 -7.92 -3.81
CA LYS A 25 -9.90 -9.15 -3.69
C LYS A 25 -9.37 -10.06 -2.58
N GLU A 26 -8.07 -10.33 -2.58
CA GLU A 26 -7.44 -11.19 -1.56
C GLU A 26 -7.56 -10.62 -0.14
N LEU A 27 -7.37 -9.31 0.02
CA LEU A 27 -7.53 -8.66 1.34
C LEU A 27 -8.98 -8.68 1.82
N PHE A 28 -9.93 -8.50 0.90
CA PHE A 28 -11.34 -8.60 1.20
C PHE A 28 -11.73 -10.03 1.63
N GLU A 29 -11.24 -11.06 0.93
CA GLU A 29 -11.45 -12.47 1.28
C GLU A 29 -10.82 -12.85 2.63
N LYS A 30 -9.73 -12.19 3.02
CA LYS A 30 -9.13 -12.30 4.36
C LYS A 30 -9.91 -11.54 5.45
N GLY A 31 -11.03 -10.90 5.12
CA GLY A 31 -11.95 -10.26 6.06
C GLY A 31 -11.64 -8.79 6.38
N LEU A 32 -10.73 -8.16 5.62
CA LEU A 32 -10.47 -6.72 5.74
C LEU A 32 -11.48 -5.91 4.92
N GLU A 33 -11.67 -4.65 5.30
CA GLU A 33 -12.61 -3.74 4.67
C GLU A 33 -11.89 -2.72 3.77
N PRO A 34 -12.17 -2.68 2.46
CA PRO A 34 -11.62 -1.69 1.56
C PRO A 34 -12.28 -0.32 1.82
N VAL A 35 -11.46 0.71 2.02
CA VAL A 35 -11.91 2.08 2.31
C VAL A 35 -11.07 3.09 1.56
N SER A 36 -11.58 4.31 1.42
CA SER A 36 -10.80 5.40 0.86
C SER A 36 -9.65 5.79 1.79
N TRP A 37 -8.56 6.30 1.22
CA TRP A 37 -7.44 6.87 2.00
C TRP A 37 -7.90 7.96 2.99
N SER A 38 -9.00 8.66 2.68
CA SER A 38 -9.57 9.72 3.53
C SER A 38 -10.21 9.19 4.80
N GLU A 39 -10.51 7.90 4.86
CA GLU A 39 -11.26 7.33 5.96
C GLU A 39 -10.36 6.66 7.01
N ARG A 40 -9.06 6.97 7.04
CA ARG A 40 -8.08 6.46 8.03
C ARG A 40 -7.94 4.92 8.00
N PRO A 41 -7.45 4.35 6.89
CA PRO A 41 -7.18 2.92 6.81
C PRO A 41 -6.08 2.49 7.80
N ASP A 42 -6.15 1.25 8.27
CA ASP A 42 -5.10 0.61 9.06
C ASP A 42 -3.91 0.21 8.18
N PHE A 43 -4.17 -0.15 6.92
CA PHE A 43 -3.16 -0.48 5.91
C PHE A 43 -3.37 0.34 4.63
N CYS A 44 -2.33 1.00 4.14
CA CYS A 44 -2.36 1.64 2.82
C CYS A 44 -1.36 0.97 1.89
N ILE A 45 -1.84 0.48 0.74
CA ILE A 45 -1.02 -0.10 -0.31
C ILE A 45 -0.92 0.91 -1.44
N ILE A 46 0.29 1.29 -1.83
CA ILE A 46 0.56 2.17 -2.97
C ILE A 46 1.25 1.34 -4.05
N ASN A 47 0.54 1.02 -5.13
CA ASN A 47 1.10 0.31 -6.29
C ASN A 47 1.50 1.31 -7.37
N THR A 48 2.81 1.46 -7.64
CA THR A 48 3.29 2.39 -8.66
C THR A 48 4.35 1.82 -9.61
N CYS A 49 4.10 1.96 -10.91
CA CYS A 49 5.04 1.57 -11.98
C CYS A 49 5.83 2.77 -12.53
N THR A 50 5.57 3.98 -12.04
CA THR A 50 6.01 5.20 -12.71
C THR A 50 7.17 5.84 -11.95
N VAL A 51 8.35 5.80 -12.56
CA VAL A 51 9.60 6.41 -12.09
C VAL A 51 9.71 7.90 -12.48
N THR A 52 8.60 8.63 -12.41
CA THR A 52 8.62 10.07 -12.73
C THR A 52 8.61 10.90 -11.47
N SER A 53 9.30 12.02 -11.49
CA SER A 53 9.32 13.01 -10.39
C SER A 53 7.91 13.48 -9.95
N ARG A 54 6.90 13.36 -10.83
CA ARG A 54 5.49 13.63 -10.50
C ARG A 54 4.87 12.53 -9.63
N SER A 55 5.13 11.28 -9.95
CA SER A 55 4.67 10.12 -9.16
C SER A 55 5.32 10.11 -7.77
N ASP A 56 6.61 10.45 -7.70
CA ASP A 56 7.38 10.63 -6.48
C ASP A 56 6.72 11.63 -5.53
N ARG A 57 6.41 12.83 -6.05
CA ARG A 57 5.74 13.89 -5.28
C ARG A 57 4.36 13.43 -4.79
N LYS A 58 3.59 12.76 -5.65
CA LYS A 58 2.25 12.27 -5.30
C LYS A 58 2.32 11.19 -4.22
N ALA A 59 3.23 10.22 -4.35
CA ALA A 59 3.47 9.19 -3.35
C ALA A 59 3.85 9.82 -2.00
N ARG A 60 4.79 10.77 -1.96
CA ARG A 60 5.15 11.50 -0.73
C ARG A 60 3.97 12.25 -0.11
N GLN A 61 3.16 12.90 -0.93
CA GLN A 61 1.97 13.61 -0.44
C GLN A 61 0.97 12.64 0.20
N ILE A 62 0.70 11.50 -0.45
CA ILE A 62 -0.18 10.45 0.08
C ILE A 62 0.38 9.91 1.40
N ILE A 63 1.66 9.52 1.43
CA ILE A 63 2.34 9.00 2.63
C ILE A 63 2.22 9.98 3.80
N ARG A 64 2.59 11.25 3.58
CA ARG A 64 2.50 12.29 4.61
C ARG A 64 1.07 12.50 5.10
N LYS A 65 0.11 12.52 4.18
CA LYS A 65 -1.31 12.73 4.53
C LYS A 65 -1.83 11.59 5.38
N ILE A 66 -1.55 10.34 5.00
CA ILE A 66 -1.97 9.16 5.75
C ILE A 66 -1.34 9.15 7.14
N LYS A 67 -0.02 9.34 7.24
CA LYS A 67 0.68 9.41 8.55
C LYS A 67 0.19 10.57 9.42
N SER A 68 -0.17 11.71 8.81
CA SER A 68 -0.75 12.84 9.56
C SER A 68 -2.15 12.54 10.11
N GLN A 69 -2.96 11.77 9.38
CA GLN A 69 -4.33 11.41 9.78
C GLN A 69 -4.36 10.21 10.72
N ASN A 70 -3.44 9.27 10.55
CA ASN A 70 -3.30 8.05 11.33
C ASN A 70 -1.83 7.60 11.37
N LYS A 71 -1.12 7.96 12.45
CA LYS A 71 0.28 7.55 12.67
C LYS A 71 0.45 6.02 12.80
N ASN A 72 -0.62 5.32 13.19
CA ASN A 72 -0.60 3.86 13.33
C ASN A 72 -0.88 3.13 12.01
N SER A 73 -1.25 3.85 10.95
CA SER A 73 -1.46 3.28 9.63
C SER A 73 -0.15 2.73 9.07
N LYS A 74 -0.21 1.49 8.58
CA LYS A 74 0.91 0.79 7.96
C LYS A 74 0.92 1.04 6.47
N ILE A 75 2.01 1.61 5.96
CA ILE A 75 2.14 1.95 4.55
C ILE A 75 3.03 0.93 3.84
N VAL A 76 2.46 0.31 2.80
CA VAL A 76 3.13 -0.66 1.92
C VAL A 76 3.26 -0.02 0.55
N VAL A 77 4.48 0.09 0.02
CA VAL A 77 4.72 0.56 -1.34
C VAL A 77 5.18 -0.60 -2.21
N THR A 78 4.60 -0.74 -3.41
CA THR A 78 4.92 -1.80 -4.37
C THR A 78 5.01 -1.30 -5.81
N GLY A 79 5.57 -2.13 -6.68
CA GLY A 79 5.75 -1.89 -8.12
C GLY A 79 7.19 -1.55 -8.52
N CYS A 80 7.42 -1.23 -9.80
CA CYS A 80 8.75 -0.93 -10.35
C CYS A 80 9.44 0.23 -9.60
N PHE A 81 8.66 1.14 -9.03
CA PHE A 81 9.18 2.26 -8.25
C PHE A 81 10.08 1.84 -7.09
N VAL A 82 9.76 0.72 -6.42
CA VAL A 82 10.55 0.19 -5.31
C VAL A 82 11.96 -0.21 -5.75
N VAL A 83 12.09 -0.72 -6.98
CA VAL A 83 13.38 -1.17 -7.54
C VAL A 83 14.24 0.04 -7.93
N PHE A 84 13.65 1.01 -8.62
CA PHE A 84 14.41 2.13 -9.19
C PHE A 84 14.66 3.28 -8.21
N ASN A 85 13.79 3.47 -7.21
CA ASN A 85 13.84 4.65 -6.33
C ASN A 85 13.80 4.27 -4.84
N LYS A 86 14.48 3.17 -4.49
CA LYS A 86 14.56 2.65 -3.12
C LYS A 86 15.06 3.70 -2.11
N LYS A 87 16.10 4.46 -2.46
CA LYS A 87 16.69 5.49 -1.60
C LYS A 87 15.67 6.59 -1.25
N PHE A 88 14.90 7.04 -2.24
CA PHE A 88 13.82 8.02 -2.02
C PHE A 88 12.74 7.49 -1.07
N LEU A 89 12.40 6.20 -1.18
CA LEU A 89 11.42 5.56 -0.31
C LEU A 89 11.96 5.35 1.11
N GLN A 90 13.26 5.14 1.30
CA GLN A 90 13.90 5.06 2.62
C GLN A 90 13.79 6.39 3.39
N ASP A 91 13.80 7.52 2.68
CA ASP A 91 13.60 8.84 3.28
C ASP A 91 12.11 9.15 3.58
N CYS A 92 11.20 8.23 3.24
CA CYS A 92 9.78 8.37 3.50
C CYS A 92 9.37 7.54 4.72
N ASP A 93 8.35 8.00 5.45
CA ASP A 93 7.77 7.27 6.59
C ASP A 93 6.86 6.14 6.09
N ILE A 94 7.47 5.09 5.55
CA ILE A 94 6.80 3.88 5.06
C ILE A 94 7.23 2.66 5.88
N ASP A 95 6.33 1.70 6.03
CA ASP A 95 6.56 0.52 6.86
C ASP A 95 7.13 -0.65 6.04
N PHE A 96 6.69 -0.83 4.80
CA PHE A 96 7.13 -1.94 3.95
C PHE A 96 7.34 -1.51 2.50
N MET A 97 8.42 -2.02 1.91
CA MET A 97 8.71 -1.95 0.49
C MET A 97 8.62 -3.35 -0.10
N VAL A 98 7.75 -3.55 -1.09
CA VAL A 98 7.57 -4.85 -1.74
C VAL A 98 7.91 -4.70 -3.21
N GLU A 99 8.87 -5.49 -3.70
CA GLU A 99 9.20 -5.50 -5.11
C GLU A 99 8.08 -6.14 -5.94
N ASN A 100 7.99 -5.79 -7.22
CA ASN A 100 6.95 -6.31 -8.12
C ASN A 100 6.88 -7.85 -8.15
N LYS A 101 8.03 -8.54 -8.03
CA LYS A 101 8.12 -10.01 -7.98
C LYS A 101 7.43 -10.62 -6.74
N ASP A 102 7.32 -9.85 -5.66
CA ASP A 102 6.81 -10.30 -4.36
C ASP A 102 5.43 -9.72 -4.04
N LYS A 103 4.80 -8.96 -4.96
CA LYS A 103 3.50 -8.29 -4.72
C LYS A 103 2.39 -9.26 -4.30
N ASN A 104 2.42 -10.50 -4.81
CA ASN A 104 1.43 -11.53 -4.48
C ASN A 104 1.48 -11.93 -3.00
N LYS A 105 2.57 -11.61 -2.29
CA LYS A 105 2.73 -11.86 -0.86
C LYS A 105 2.17 -10.72 0.00
N ILE A 106 1.75 -9.59 -0.58
CA ILE A 106 1.19 -8.45 0.17
C ILE A 106 -0.04 -8.86 0.97
N PRO A 107 -1.05 -9.55 0.40
CA PRO A 107 -2.21 -9.98 1.16
C PRO A 107 -1.85 -10.92 2.31
N ASP A 108 -0.88 -11.82 2.10
CA ASP A 108 -0.41 -12.75 3.14
C ASP A 108 0.41 -12.07 4.23
N LEU A 109 1.20 -11.05 3.88
CA LEU A 109 1.92 -10.22 4.84
C LEU A 109 0.92 -9.49 5.74
N ILE A 110 -0.06 -8.81 5.14
CA ILE A 110 -1.10 -8.09 5.88
C ILE A 110 -1.93 -9.06 6.71
N GLY A 111 -2.35 -10.20 6.14
CA GLY A 111 -3.11 -11.23 6.84
C GLY A 111 -2.39 -11.79 8.06
N ARG A 112 -1.07 -12.00 7.99
CA ARG A 112 -0.28 -12.42 9.17
C ARG A 112 -0.22 -11.33 10.25
N MET A 113 -0.12 -10.07 9.84
CA MET A 113 -0.12 -8.93 10.77
C MET A 113 -1.48 -8.72 11.46
N THR A 114 -2.58 -9.05 10.77
CA THR A 114 -3.91 -9.00 11.37
C THR A 114 -4.21 -10.21 12.25
N ALA A 115 -3.73 -11.40 11.86
CA ALA A 115 -3.90 -12.64 12.62
C ALA A 115 -3.10 -12.68 13.93
N GLY A 116 -1.89 -12.10 13.95
CA GLY A 116 -1.03 -12.03 15.15
C GLY A 116 -1.49 -11.03 16.23
N ARG A 117 -2.62 -10.34 16.03
CA ARG A 117 -3.24 -9.43 17.01
C ARG A 117 -4.46 -10.03 17.72
N LYS A 118 -4.70 -11.34 17.59
CA LYS A 118 -5.73 -12.06 18.35
C LYS A 118 -5.31 -12.29 19.79
#